data_AF-A0A9P5KYK0-F1
#
_entry.id   AF-A0A9P5KYK0-F1
#
_cell.length_a   1.000
_cell.length_b   1.000
_cell.length_c   1.000
_cell.angle_alpha   90.00
_cell.angle_beta   90.00
_cell.angle_gamma   90.00
#
_symmetry.space_group_name_H-M   'P 1'
#
loop_
_entity.id
_entity.type
_entity.pdbx_description
1 polymer ?
#
loop_
_entity_poly.entity_id
_entity_poly.type
_entity_poly.pdbx_seq_one_letter_code
_entity_poly.pdbx_strand_id
1 'polypeptide(L)'
;MHNSAYEDPDNKACLIRPYLGQRRGEWEFSRPALSLQNFPLYLDQIEELQLEAVQFSEEMAIGLAIIHWKAHLDGMDMEFVLGSATTHGELPTVVENFKTVKPFDIPVGDFRRRQVHLWILDFDKADQLSLKESWKSCCEKMVTAVTANDPYFPNPAAMGTLEHKLWDTFERAYLLAASNILLTQKWLPKKATEYPALFLKAWKKRATELAKDTEGDFVEFG
;
A
#
# COMPACT_ATOMS: atom_id res chain seq x y z
N MET A 1 -2.87 -31.38 3.57
CA MET A 1 -2.78 -29.92 3.47
C MET A 1 -2.68 -29.23 4.83
N HIS A 2 -3.59 -29.45 5.79
CA HIS A 2 -3.50 -28.76 7.09
C HIS A 2 -2.22 -29.12 7.89
N ASN A 3 -1.89 -30.41 8.00
CA ASN A 3 -0.67 -30.85 8.72
C ASN A 3 0.62 -30.43 8.00
N SER A 4 0.63 -30.46 6.66
CA SER A 4 1.80 -30.05 5.87
C SER A 4 2.09 -28.55 5.98
N ALA A 5 1.05 -27.70 6.10
CA ALA A 5 1.24 -26.27 6.31
C ALA A 5 1.75 -25.96 7.73
N TYR A 6 1.30 -26.70 8.74
CA TYR A 6 1.75 -26.53 10.13
C TYR A 6 3.21 -26.95 10.35
N GLU A 7 3.67 -27.98 9.63
CA GLU A 7 5.03 -28.51 9.74
C GLU A 7 6.06 -27.74 8.90
N ASP A 8 5.61 -26.87 7.99
CA ASP A 8 6.48 -26.09 7.12
C ASP A 8 7.21 -24.99 7.92
N PRO A 9 8.57 -24.99 7.94
CA PRO A 9 9.34 -23.98 8.65
C PRO A 9 9.10 -22.56 8.13
N ASP A 10 8.75 -22.38 6.84
CA ASP A 10 8.51 -21.07 6.25
C ASP A 10 7.17 -20.48 6.76
N ASN A 11 6.23 -21.33 7.18
CA ASN A 11 4.95 -20.90 7.77
C ASN A 11 5.05 -20.48 9.24
N LYS A 12 6.25 -20.47 9.83
CA LYS A 12 6.49 -19.91 11.17
C LYS A 12 6.39 -18.38 11.18
N ALA A 13 6.65 -17.74 10.04
CA ALA A 13 6.39 -16.32 9.82
C ALA A 13 5.15 -16.17 8.96
N CYS A 14 4.30 -15.19 9.30
CA CYS A 14 3.12 -14.86 8.51
C CYS A 14 3.17 -13.38 8.14
N LEU A 15 3.34 -13.10 6.85
CA LEU A 15 3.38 -11.77 6.25
C LEU A 15 2.35 -11.75 5.13
N ILE A 16 1.22 -11.08 5.37
CA ILE A 16 0.13 -11.01 4.41
C ILE A 16 0.23 -9.69 3.67
N ARG A 17 0.19 -9.73 2.33
CA ARG A 17 0.25 -8.57 1.44
C ARG A 17 -1.16 -8.27 0.89
N PRO A 18 -1.91 -7.33 1.47
CA PRO A 18 -3.25 -7.00 1.01
C PRO A 18 -3.19 -6.22 -0.32
N TYR A 19 -3.59 -6.85 -1.41
CA TYR A 19 -3.58 -6.27 -2.75
C TYR A 19 -4.99 -5.81 -3.14
N LEU A 20 -5.25 -4.50 -3.00
CA LEU A 20 -6.55 -3.90 -3.35
C LEU A 20 -6.67 -3.58 -4.84
N GLY A 21 -5.56 -3.57 -5.58
CA GLY A 21 -5.51 -3.21 -7.00
C GLY A 21 -5.71 -4.36 -7.96
N GLN A 22 -5.74 -5.60 -7.47
CA GLN A 22 -5.79 -6.79 -8.30
C GLN A 22 -6.69 -7.87 -7.70
N ARG A 23 -7.53 -8.46 -8.56
CA ARG A 23 -8.19 -9.75 -8.32
C ARG A 23 -7.37 -10.86 -8.99
N ARG A 24 -7.44 -12.07 -8.45
CA ARG A 24 -6.77 -13.24 -9.07
C ARG A 24 -7.32 -13.50 -10.47
N GLY A 25 -6.43 -13.67 -11.44
CA GLY A 25 -6.71 -14.19 -12.78
C GLY A 25 -6.25 -15.63 -12.94
N GLU A 26 -6.28 -16.15 -14.17
CA GLU A 26 -5.86 -17.54 -14.48
C GLU A 26 -4.44 -17.85 -13.99
N TRP A 27 -3.53 -16.89 -14.11
CA TRP A 27 -2.15 -17.03 -13.64
C TRP A 27 -2.08 -17.27 -12.13
N GLU A 28 -2.71 -16.41 -11.32
CA GLU A 28 -2.71 -16.54 -9.86
C GLU A 28 -3.42 -17.83 -9.41
N PHE A 29 -4.49 -18.24 -10.10
CA PHE A 29 -5.15 -19.51 -9.81
C PHE A 29 -4.26 -20.72 -10.14
N SER A 30 -3.44 -20.65 -11.18
CA SER A 30 -2.49 -21.72 -11.54
C SER A 30 -1.27 -21.79 -10.62
N ARG A 31 -0.98 -20.72 -9.88
CA ARG A 31 0.19 -20.59 -8.99
C ARG A 31 -0.22 -20.05 -7.62
N PRO A 32 -0.99 -20.82 -6.84
CA PRO A 32 -1.41 -20.40 -5.51
C PRO A 32 -0.17 -20.22 -4.62
N ALA A 33 -0.23 -19.22 -3.74
CA ALA A 33 0.77 -19.06 -2.70
C ALA A 33 0.82 -20.30 -1.80
N LEU A 34 2.02 -20.85 -1.63
CA LEU A 34 2.24 -22.10 -0.87
C LEU A 34 2.74 -21.83 0.56
N SER A 35 3.13 -20.59 0.87
CA SER A 35 3.71 -20.19 2.14
C SER A 35 3.03 -18.94 2.71
N LEU A 36 2.99 -18.85 4.04
CA LEU A 36 2.51 -17.70 4.81
C LEU A 36 3.57 -16.61 4.94
N GLN A 37 4.84 -16.88 4.65
CA GLN A 37 5.93 -15.92 4.83
C GLN A 37 5.83 -14.71 3.88
N ASN A 38 5.17 -14.87 2.73
CA ASN A 38 4.95 -13.83 1.73
C ASN A 38 3.62 -14.11 1.03
N PHE A 39 2.51 -14.02 1.77
CA PHE A 39 1.20 -14.42 1.26
C PHE A 39 0.51 -13.25 0.53
N PRO A 40 0.38 -13.27 -0.80
CA PRO A 40 -0.43 -12.30 -1.53
C PRO A 40 -1.91 -12.55 -1.23
N LEU A 41 -2.59 -11.54 -0.69
CA LEU A 41 -4.02 -11.57 -0.40
C LEU A 41 -4.74 -10.62 -1.36
N TYR A 42 -5.27 -11.19 -2.43
CA TYR A 42 -5.93 -10.46 -3.51
C TYR A 42 -7.33 -9.98 -3.13
N LEU A 43 -7.83 -8.97 -3.85
CA LEU A 43 -9.10 -8.32 -3.52
C LEU A 43 -10.29 -9.27 -3.47
N ASP A 44 -10.35 -10.27 -4.35
CA ASP A 44 -11.41 -11.28 -4.35
C ASP A 44 -11.38 -12.16 -3.09
N GLN A 45 -10.19 -12.43 -2.54
CA GLN A 45 -10.04 -13.15 -1.28
C GLN A 45 -10.42 -12.27 -0.08
N ILE A 46 -10.05 -10.98 -0.11
CA ILE A 46 -10.44 -10.01 0.92
C ILE A 46 -11.97 -9.93 1.00
N GLU A 47 -12.64 -9.91 -0.16
CA GLU A 47 -14.10 -9.93 -0.27
C GLU A 47 -14.71 -11.25 0.22
N GLU A 48 -14.18 -12.40 -0.21
CA GLU A 48 -14.63 -13.74 0.22
C GLU A 48 -14.51 -13.93 1.74
N LEU A 49 -13.41 -13.46 2.33
CA LEU A 49 -13.14 -13.51 3.77
C LEU A 49 -13.86 -12.41 4.56
N GLN A 50 -14.59 -11.51 3.89
CA GLN A 50 -15.33 -10.40 4.50
C GLN A 50 -14.43 -9.50 5.36
N LEU A 51 -13.21 -9.24 4.90
CA LEU A 51 -12.29 -8.33 5.56
C LEU A 51 -12.64 -6.87 5.25
N GLU A 52 -12.16 -5.95 6.09
CA GLU A 52 -12.44 -4.51 6.02
C GLU A 52 -11.66 -3.80 4.90
N ALA A 53 -11.89 -4.18 3.64
CA ALA A 53 -11.20 -3.63 2.46
C ALA A 53 -11.26 -2.09 2.38
N VAL A 54 -12.39 -1.51 2.80
CA VAL A 54 -12.59 -0.05 2.85
C VAL A 54 -11.65 0.60 3.85
N GLN A 55 -11.46 -0.01 5.03
CA GLN A 55 -10.53 0.49 6.03
C GLN A 55 -9.08 0.35 5.55
N PHE A 56 -8.71 -0.76 4.90
CA PHE A 56 -7.39 -0.91 4.30
C PHE A 56 -7.11 0.19 3.27
N SER A 57 -8.07 0.47 2.40
CA SER A 57 -7.96 1.54 1.40
C SER A 57 -7.73 2.92 2.04
N GLU A 58 -8.48 3.25 3.09
CA GLU A 58 -8.35 4.50 3.82
C GLU A 58 -6.98 4.64 4.50
N GLU A 59 -6.54 3.62 5.24
CA GLU A 59 -5.25 3.65 5.95
C GLU A 59 -4.05 3.66 4.99
N MET A 60 -4.12 2.91 3.88
CA MET A 60 -3.09 2.96 2.84
C MET A 60 -3.00 4.33 2.17
N ALA A 61 -4.14 5.00 1.96
CA ALA A 61 -4.18 6.35 1.41
C ALA A 61 -3.51 7.37 2.35
N ILE A 62 -3.79 7.28 3.65
CA ILE A 62 -3.16 8.12 4.67
C ILE A 62 -1.66 7.85 4.72
N GLY A 63 -1.26 6.57 4.72
CA GLY A 63 0.13 6.14 4.67
C GLY A 63 0.88 6.74 3.47
N LEU A 64 0.34 6.56 2.26
CA LEU A 64 0.94 7.12 1.04
C LEU A 64 1.04 8.65 1.09
N ALA A 65 0.04 9.34 1.63
CA ALA A 65 0.10 10.80 1.79
C ALA A 65 1.22 11.23 2.76
N ILE A 66 1.45 10.48 3.84
CA ILE A 66 2.57 10.72 4.76
C ILE A 66 3.90 10.52 4.03
N ILE A 67 4.04 9.44 3.26
CA ILE A 67 5.26 9.17 2.47
C ILE A 67 5.55 10.31 1.50
N HIS A 68 4.57 10.71 0.70
CA HIS A 68 4.75 11.78 -0.30
C HIS A 68 4.97 13.17 0.29
N TRP A 69 4.24 13.55 1.34
CA TRP A 69 4.16 14.97 1.76
C TRP A 69 4.79 15.27 3.12
N LYS A 70 5.03 14.24 3.93
CA LYS A 70 5.72 14.38 5.22
C LYS A 70 7.15 13.88 5.15
N ALA A 71 7.36 12.68 4.61
CA ALA A 71 8.68 12.11 4.38
C ALA A 71 9.34 12.65 3.09
N HIS A 72 8.52 13.11 2.14
CA HIS A 72 8.96 13.59 0.83
C HIS A 72 9.67 12.49 0.02
N LEU A 73 9.16 11.27 0.08
CA LEU A 73 9.64 10.13 -0.70
C LEU A 73 8.63 9.81 -1.80
N ASP A 74 9.09 9.20 -2.90
CA ASP A 74 8.21 8.78 -4.00
C ASP A 74 7.41 7.50 -3.71
N GLY A 75 7.83 6.71 -2.72
CA GLY A 75 7.19 5.45 -2.36
C GLY A 75 7.54 4.28 -3.28
N MET A 76 8.62 4.38 -4.06
CA MET A 76 9.05 3.26 -4.91
C MET A 76 9.41 2.03 -4.05
N ASP A 77 8.89 0.87 -4.46
CA ASP A 77 9.07 -0.45 -3.83
C ASP A 77 8.61 -0.57 -2.37
N MET A 78 7.92 0.44 -1.82
CA MET A 78 7.38 0.32 -0.47
C MET A 78 6.26 -0.71 -0.42
N GLU A 79 6.23 -1.47 0.67
CA GLU A 79 5.32 -2.60 0.83
C GLU A 79 4.35 -2.38 1.99
N PHE A 80 3.10 -2.79 1.78
CA PHE A 80 2.09 -2.84 2.85
C PHE A 80 1.86 -4.27 3.28
N VAL A 81 1.90 -4.51 4.60
CA VAL A 81 1.71 -5.85 5.14
C VAL A 81 0.79 -5.87 6.35
N LEU A 82 0.02 -6.94 6.50
CA LEU A 82 -0.70 -7.24 7.72
C LEU A 82 0.18 -8.14 8.59
N GLY A 83 0.44 -7.65 9.81
CA GLY A 83 1.10 -8.40 10.87
C GLY A 83 0.19 -8.48 12.10
N SER A 84 0.44 -9.45 12.97
CA SER A 84 -0.30 -9.57 14.23
C SER A 84 0.59 -9.28 15.44
N ALA A 85 0.04 -8.55 16.42
CA ALA A 85 0.62 -8.40 17.75
C ALA A 85 -0.27 -9.05 18.81
N THR A 86 0.33 -9.47 19.92
CA THR A 86 -0.42 -10.01 21.07
C THR A 86 -1.05 -8.87 21.86
N THR A 87 -2.28 -9.05 22.29
CA THR A 87 -3.13 -8.00 22.93
C THR A 87 -2.66 -7.48 24.29
N HIS A 88 -1.59 -8.03 24.87
CA HIS A 88 -1.09 -7.59 26.19
C HIS A 88 -0.19 -6.35 26.17
N GLY A 89 0.03 -5.75 25.01
CA GLY A 89 0.57 -4.41 24.87
C GLY A 89 0.00 -3.78 23.61
N GLU A 90 -0.90 -2.81 23.76
CA GLU A 90 -1.24 -1.94 22.63
C GLU A 90 0.06 -1.31 22.15
N LEU A 91 0.39 -1.51 20.87
CA LEU A 91 1.48 -0.76 20.29
C LEU A 91 1.10 0.72 20.38
N PRO A 92 1.97 1.58 20.95
CA PRO A 92 1.65 2.98 21.05
C PRO A 92 1.42 3.52 19.64
N THR A 93 0.29 4.19 19.43
CA THR A 93 -0.09 4.78 18.14
C THR A 93 0.97 5.78 17.63
N VAL A 94 1.75 6.35 18.57
CA VAL A 94 2.89 7.22 18.29
C VAL A 94 4.07 6.78 19.16
N VAL A 95 5.20 6.49 18.53
CA VAL A 95 6.46 6.24 19.24
C VAL A 95 7.20 7.58 19.40
N GLU A 96 7.06 8.21 20.57
CA GLU A 96 7.83 9.41 20.89
C GLU A 96 9.33 9.11 20.87
N ASN A 97 10.13 10.04 20.33
CA ASN A 97 11.59 9.91 20.24
C ASN A 97 12.07 8.63 19.53
N PHE A 98 11.41 8.23 18.43
CA PHE A 98 11.71 7.01 17.67
C PHE A 98 13.22 6.74 17.42
N LYS A 99 14.03 7.78 17.23
CA LYS A 99 15.50 7.69 17.03
C LYS A 99 16.24 7.06 18.20
N THR A 100 15.65 7.09 19.39
CA THR A 100 16.22 6.55 20.64
C THR A 100 15.58 5.23 21.05
N VAL A 101 14.51 4.83 20.36
CA VAL A 101 13.83 3.58 20.63
C VAL A 101 14.65 2.46 20.02
N LYS A 102 15.16 1.56 20.89
CA LYS A 102 15.76 0.32 20.42
C LYS A 102 14.69 -0.51 19.72
N PRO A 103 15.03 -1.29 18.68
CA PRO A 103 14.13 -2.31 18.16
C PRO A 103 13.56 -3.10 19.34
N PHE A 104 12.23 -3.11 19.45
CA PHE A 104 11.55 -3.83 20.52
C PHE A 104 11.06 -5.16 19.95
N ASP A 105 11.29 -6.23 20.70
CA ASP A 105 10.63 -7.50 20.43
C ASP A 105 9.18 -7.38 20.92
N ILE A 106 8.21 -7.73 20.07
CA ILE A 106 6.85 -7.97 20.54
C ILE A 106 6.93 -9.23 21.42
N PRO A 107 6.66 -9.15 22.74
CA PRO A 107 6.77 -10.31 23.60
C PRO A 107 5.91 -11.45 23.06
N VAL A 108 6.40 -12.69 23.18
CA VAL A 108 5.60 -13.89 22.90
C VAL A 108 4.43 -13.91 23.89
N GLY A 109 3.29 -13.33 23.51
CA GLY A 109 2.09 -13.23 24.34
C GLY A 109 1.01 -14.24 23.97
N ASP A 110 -0.19 -14.07 24.52
CA ASP A 110 -1.34 -14.93 24.22
C ASP A 110 -1.88 -14.67 22.81
N PHE A 111 -1.49 -15.51 21.85
CA PHE A 111 -1.95 -15.46 20.46
C PHE A 111 -3.39 -15.93 20.25
N ARG A 112 -4.15 -16.28 21.31
CA ARG A 112 -5.60 -16.52 21.23
C ARG A 112 -6.40 -15.23 21.05
N ARG A 113 -5.79 -14.08 21.33
CA ARG A 113 -6.33 -12.74 21.05
C ARG A 113 -5.29 -11.93 20.31
N ARG A 114 -5.54 -11.68 19.02
CA ARG A 114 -4.61 -10.98 18.12
C ARG A 114 -5.19 -9.63 17.72
N GLN A 115 -4.36 -8.60 17.77
CA GLN A 115 -4.63 -7.35 17.05
C GLN A 115 -3.90 -7.42 15.71
N VAL A 116 -4.60 -7.10 14.63
CA VAL A 116 -4.01 -6.98 13.29
C VAL A 116 -3.57 -5.54 13.10
N HIS A 117 -2.35 -5.35 12.63
CA HIS A 117 -1.78 -4.05 12.29
C HIS A 117 -1.41 -4.04 10.81
N LEU A 118 -1.68 -2.92 10.16
CA LEU A 118 -1.16 -2.60 8.84
C LEU A 118 0.18 -1.89 9.01
N TRP A 119 1.24 -2.47 8.44
CA TRP A 119 2.59 -1.92 8.47
C TRP A 119 3.00 -1.46 7.07
N ILE A 120 3.89 -0.47 7.04
CA ILE A 120 4.60 -0.05 5.84
C ILE A 120 6.07 -0.40 6.04
N LEU A 121 6.66 -1.11 5.10
CA LEU A 121 8.05 -1.55 5.16
C LEU A 121 8.72 -1.46 3.80
N ASP A 122 10.00 -1.84 3.79
CA ASP A 122 10.92 -1.81 2.65
C ASP A 122 11.03 -0.44 1.95
N PHE A 123 11.89 0.42 2.49
CA PHE A 123 12.12 1.77 1.96
C PHE A 123 13.44 1.85 1.17
N ASP A 124 14.03 0.72 0.77
CA ASP A 124 15.39 0.65 0.22
C ASP A 124 15.52 1.28 -1.18
N LYS A 125 14.44 1.28 -1.97
CA LYS A 125 14.36 1.92 -3.30
C LYS A 125 13.60 3.25 -3.32
N ALA A 126 13.03 3.66 -2.19
CA ALA A 126 12.28 4.91 -2.09
C ALA A 126 13.21 6.12 -2.22
N ASP A 127 12.82 7.06 -3.07
CA ASP A 127 13.68 8.14 -3.53
C ASP A 127 13.17 9.50 -3.06
N GLN A 128 14.08 10.44 -2.74
CA GLN A 128 13.69 11.77 -2.24
C GLN A 128 13.03 12.61 -3.36
N LEU A 129 11.90 13.25 -3.02
CA LEU A 129 11.17 14.18 -3.87
C LEU A 129 11.67 15.63 -3.69
N SER A 130 12.30 16.17 -4.74
CA SER A 130 12.71 17.58 -4.80
C SER A 130 11.56 18.52 -5.21
N LEU A 131 10.54 18.65 -4.35
CA LEU A 131 9.31 19.42 -4.63
C LEU A 131 9.52 20.91 -4.94
N LYS A 132 10.68 21.50 -4.56
CA LYS A 132 11.03 22.89 -4.90
C LYS A 132 11.51 23.04 -6.34
N GLU A 133 12.16 22.02 -6.87
CA GLU A 133 12.93 22.09 -8.11
C GLU A 133 12.04 21.74 -9.31
N SER A 134 11.34 20.62 -9.24
CA SER A 134 10.50 20.16 -10.34
C SER A 134 9.33 19.32 -9.85
N TRP A 135 8.15 19.95 -9.77
CA TRP A 135 6.89 19.24 -9.54
C TRP A 135 6.66 18.14 -10.58
N LYS A 136 6.96 18.42 -11.85
CA LYS A 136 6.73 17.45 -12.94
C LYS A 136 7.53 16.16 -12.72
N SER A 137 8.83 16.27 -12.42
CA SER A 137 9.67 15.11 -12.16
C SER A 137 9.26 14.35 -10.90
N CYS A 138 8.88 15.08 -9.83
CA CYS A 138 8.35 14.45 -8.61
C CYS A 138 7.06 13.65 -8.91
N CYS A 139 6.13 14.24 -9.65
CA CYS A 139 4.88 13.60 -10.03
C CYS A 139 5.14 12.35 -10.89
N GLU A 140 6.08 12.40 -11.83
CA GLU A 140 6.48 11.24 -12.66
C GLU A 140 7.03 10.10 -11.80
N LYS A 141 7.89 10.39 -10.81
CA LYS A 141 8.39 9.37 -9.86
C LYS A 141 7.27 8.77 -9.02
N MET A 142 6.41 9.60 -8.43
CA MET A 142 5.28 9.13 -7.63
C MET A 142 4.32 8.26 -8.45
N VAL A 143 4.00 8.67 -9.69
CA VAL A 143 3.14 7.88 -10.60
C VAL A 143 3.81 6.56 -10.97
N THR A 144 5.12 6.56 -11.19
CA THR A 144 5.89 5.34 -11.45
C THR A 144 5.78 4.39 -10.27
N ALA A 145 6.06 4.85 -9.05
CA ALA A 145 5.99 4.03 -7.84
C ALA A 145 4.60 3.37 -7.67
N VAL A 146 3.52 4.14 -7.71
CA VAL A 146 2.17 3.60 -7.49
C VAL A 146 1.61 2.74 -8.64
N THR A 147 2.31 2.67 -9.78
CA THR A 147 1.90 1.83 -10.92
C THR A 147 2.86 0.68 -11.22
N ALA A 148 4.10 0.75 -10.74
CA ALA A 148 5.11 -0.29 -10.94
C ALA A 148 5.32 -1.18 -9.71
N ASN A 149 4.97 -0.71 -8.51
CA ASN A 149 4.96 -1.55 -7.32
C ASN A 149 3.87 -2.63 -7.44
N ASP A 150 3.94 -3.62 -6.55
CA ASP A 150 2.85 -4.54 -6.28
C ASP A 150 1.50 -3.81 -6.09
N PRO A 151 0.37 -4.46 -6.43
CA PRO A 151 -0.95 -3.85 -6.53
C PRO A 151 -1.62 -3.61 -5.16
N TYR A 152 -0.91 -3.00 -4.22
CA TYR A 152 -1.41 -2.65 -2.88
C TYR A 152 -2.61 -1.72 -2.95
N PHE A 153 -2.54 -0.69 -3.80
CA PHE A 153 -3.55 0.35 -3.88
C PHE A 153 -4.72 -0.02 -4.79
N PRO A 154 -5.94 0.46 -4.51
CA PRO A 154 -7.09 0.26 -5.41
C PRO A 154 -6.76 0.77 -6.81
N ASN A 155 -7.13 0.00 -7.84
CA ASN A 155 -6.86 0.38 -9.22
C ASN A 155 -7.89 1.43 -9.70
N PRO A 156 -7.49 2.67 -10.03
CA PRO A 156 -8.42 3.71 -10.49
C PRO A 156 -9.09 3.43 -11.84
N ALA A 157 -8.57 2.49 -12.63
CA ALA A 157 -9.12 2.12 -13.93
C ALA A 157 -10.03 0.88 -13.86
N ALA A 158 -10.15 0.24 -12.69
CA ALA A 158 -11.02 -0.92 -12.53
C ALA A 158 -12.50 -0.51 -12.54
N MET A 159 -13.32 -1.30 -13.23
CA MET A 159 -14.74 -0.99 -13.49
C MET A 159 -15.70 -1.63 -12.47
N GLY A 160 -15.17 -2.39 -11.51
CA GLY A 160 -15.97 -3.12 -10.51
C GLY A 160 -16.57 -2.19 -9.44
N THR A 161 -17.69 -2.62 -8.86
CA THR A 161 -18.39 -1.79 -7.85
C THR A 161 -17.59 -1.62 -6.57
N LEU A 162 -16.95 -2.68 -6.09
CA LEU A 162 -16.09 -2.62 -4.90
C LEU A 162 -14.86 -1.77 -5.19
N GLU A 163 -14.23 -1.98 -6.34
CA GLU A 163 -13.03 -1.27 -6.80
C GLU A 163 -13.27 0.24 -6.87
N HIS A 164 -14.38 0.67 -7.48
CA HIS A 164 -14.76 2.08 -7.48
C HIS A 164 -14.94 2.63 -6.06
N LYS A 165 -15.64 1.89 -5.18
CA LYS A 165 -15.82 2.30 -3.78
C LYS A 165 -14.48 2.42 -3.04
N LEU A 166 -13.56 1.51 -3.27
CA LEU A 166 -12.23 1.53 -2.67
C LEU A 166 -11.42 2.70 -3.19
N TRP A 167 -11.41 2.95 -4.50
CA TRP A 167 -10.72 4.10 -5.08
C TRP A 167 -11.29 5.43 -4.59
N ASP A 168 -12.61 5.58 -4.55
CA ASP A 168 -13.29 6.77 -4.05
C ASP A 168 -12.93 7.06 -2.58
N THR A 169 -12.82 6.00 -1.78
CA THR A 169 -12.38 6.10 -0.38
C THR A 169 -10.92 6.52 -0.30
N PHE A 170 -10.07 5.88 -1.09
CA PHE A 170 -8.64 6.17 -1.19
C PHE A 170 -8.40 7.63 -1.55
N GLU A 171 -9.02 8.11 -2.63
CA GLU A 171 -8.85 9.47 -3.15
C GLU A 171 -9.25 10.53 -2.11
N ARG A 172 -10.39 10.34 -1.44
CA ARG A 172 -10.83 11.26 -0.38
C ARG A 172 -9.85 11.30 0.79
N ALA A 173 -9.46 10.13 1.30
CA ALA A 173 -8.57 10.01 2.44
C ALA A 173 -7.17 10.57 2.13
N TYR A 174 -6.62 10.25 0.96
CA TYR A 174 -5.33 10.75 0.49
C TYR A 174 -5.33 12.28 0.39
N LEU A 175 -6.35 12.88 -0.25
CA LEU A 175 -6.45 14.33 -0.41
C LEU A 175 -6.60 15.04 0.93
N LEU A 176 -7.39 14.52 1.85
CA LEU A 176 -7.58 15.08 3.18
C LEU A 176 -6.27 15.03 3.98
N ALA A 177 -5.61 13.87 4.03
CA ALA A 177 -4.34 13.70 4.72
C ALA A 177 -3.24 14.60 4.13
N ALA A 178 -3.10 14.61 2.80
CA ALA A 178 -2.14 15.46 2.10
C ALA A 178 -2.37 16.94 2.38
N SER A 179 -3.63 17.41 2.34
CA SER A 179 -3.98 18.80 2.64
C SER A 179 -3.58 19.19 4.06
N ASN A 180 -3.90 18.36 5.05
CA ASN A 180 -3.54 18.59 6.45
C ASN A 180 -2.02 18.66 6.65
N ILE A 181 -1.26 17.77 5.98
CA ILE A 181 0.20 17.77 6.04
C ILE A 181 0.76 19.05 5.41
N LEU A 182 0.31 19.41 4.20
CA LEU A 182 0.82 20.55 3.44
C LEU A 182 0.58 21.89 4.16
N LEU A 183 -0.50 22.03 4.94
CA LEU A 183 -0.72 23.21 5.80
C LEU A 183 0.42 23.45 6.79
N THR A 184 1.13 22.41 7.20
CA THR A 184 2.28 22.50 8.11
C THR A 184 3.61 22.76 7.39
N GLN A 185 3.67 22.55 6.07
CA GLN A 185 4.89 22.66 5.27
C GLN A 185 5.06 24.08 4.70
N LYS A 186 5.25 25.06 5.59
CA LYS A 186 5.32 26.51 5.23
C LYS A 186 6.40 26.90 4.23
N TRP A 187 7.38 26.04 3.99
CA TRP A 187 8.47 26.27 3.05
C TRP A 187 8.12 25.95 1.60
N LEU A 188 7.02 25.21 1.36
CA LEU A 188 6.53 24.90 0.02
C LEU A 188 5.80 26.11 -0.59
N PRO A 189 5.84 26.27 -1.92
CA PRO A 189 5.10 27.34 -2.58
C PRO A 189 3.59 27.13 -2.44
N LYS A 190 2.79 28.21 -2.41
CA LYS A 190 1.32 28.11 -2.26
C LYS A 190 0.66 27.17 -3.26
N LYS A 191 1.14 27.14 -4.52
CA LYS A 191 0.66 26.23 -5.56
C LYS A 191 0.80 24.73 -5.22
N ALA A 192 1.64 24.38 -4.24
CA ALA A 192 1.82 22.99 -3.82
C ALA A 192 0.55 22.36 -3.23
N THR A 193 -0.43 23.17 -2.81
CA THR A 193 -1.74 22.66 -2.37
C THR A 193 -2.52 21.95 -3.47
N GLU A 194 -2.20 22.21 -4.74
CA GLU A 194 -2.84 21.55 -5.89
C GLU A 194 -2.16 20.22 -6.27
N TYR A 195 -0.93 20.01 -5.80
CA TYR A 195 -0.08 18.88 -6.19
C TYR A 195 -0.69 17.50 -5.88
N PRO A 196 -1.33 17.26 -4.72
CA PRO A 196 -2.00 15.98 -4.45
C PRO A 196 -3.07 15.63 -5.48
N ALA A 197 -3.91 16.59 -5.87
CA ALA A 197 -4.97 16.37 -6.85
C ALA A 197 -4.40 16.16 -8.28
N LEU A 198 -3.36 16.91 -8.63
CA LEU A 198 -2.66 16.73 -9.91
C LEU A 198 -1.99 15.35 -10.00
N PHE A 199 -1.41 14.87 -8.90
CA PHE A 199 -0.85 13.52 -8.82
C PHE A 199 -1.93 12.45 -9.04
N LEU A 200 -3.05 12.50 -8.30
CA LEU A 200 -4.13 11.51 -8.48
C LEU A 200 -4.71 11.52 -9.91
N LYS A 201 -4.81 12.70 -10.53
CA LYS A 201 -5.21 12.82 -11.94
C LYS A 201 -4.20 12.15 -12.88
N ALA A 202 -2.90 12.35 -12.64
CA ALA A 202 -1.85 11.72 -13.43
C ALA A 202 -1.83 10.19 -13.25
N TRP A 203 -2.01 9.71 -12.02
CA TRP A 203 -2.14 8.27 -11.73
C TRP A 203 -3.34 7.65 -12.44
N LYS A 204 -4.54 8.24 -12.31
CA LYS A 204 -5.75 7.80 -13.05
C LYS A 204 -5.50 7.68 -14.56
N LYS A 205 -4.85 8.69 -15.15
CA LYS A 205 -4.48 8.68 -16.58
C LYS A 205 -3.56 7.50 -16.90
N ARG A 206 -2.49 7.32 -16.12
CA ARG A 206 -1.51 6.24 -16.34
C ARG A 206 -2.13 4.86 -16.18
N ALA A 207 -2.98 4.65 -15.17
CA ALA A 207 -3.68 3.39 -14.98
C ALA A 207 -4.63 3.07 -16.15
N THR A 208 -5.31 4.09 -16.69
CA THR A 208 -6.18 3.91 -17.88
C THR A 208 -5.37 3.56 -19.13
N GLU A 209 -4.16 4.10 -19.28
CA GLU A 209 -3.24 3.74 -20.37
C GLU A 209 -2.78 2.29 -20.25
N LEU A 210 -2.31 1.88 -19.06
CA LEU A 210 -1.87 0.50 -18.80
C LEU A 210 -2.99 -0.52 -19.01
N ALA A 211 -4.22 -0.19 -18.62
CA ALA A 211 -5.38 -1.07 -18.85
C ALA A 211 -5.62 -1.29 -20.35
N LYS A 212 -5.47 -0.26 -21.19
CA LYS A 212 -5.60 -0.38 -22.66
C LYS A 212 -4.47 -1.18 -23.29
N ASP A 213 -3.25 -0.98 -22.81
CA ASP A 213 -2.07 -1.74 -23.28
C ASP A 213 -2.20 -3.24 -22.94
N THR A 214 -2.97 -3.59 -21.89
CA THR A 214 -3.22 -5.00 -21.52
C THR A 214 -4.33 -5.63 -22.39
N GLU A 215 -5.26 -4.82 -22.92
CA GLU A 215 -6.29 -5.27 -23.87
C GLU A 215 -5.77 -5.32 -25.33
N GLY A 216 -4.68 -4.63 -25.63
CA GLY A 216 -4.05 -4.57 -26.96
C GLY A 216 -2.73 -5.33 -27.02
N ASP A 217 -2.76 -6.51 -27.64
CA ASP A 217 -1.62 -7.33 -28.07
C ASP A 217 -0.58 -7.76 -27.00
N PHE A 218 -0.53 -9.07 -26.77
CA PHE A 218 0.67 -9.75 -26.28
C PHE A 218 1.84 -9.43 -27.21
N VAL A 219 2.74 -8.54 -26.78
CA VAL A 219 4.07 -8.48 -27.37
C VAL A 219 4.83 -9.70 -26.83
N GLU A 220 4.93 -10.73 -27.67
CA GLU A 220 5.90 -11.82 -27.48
C GLU A 220 7.30 -11.21 -27.38
N PHE A 221 7.88 -11.21 -26.19
CA PHE A 221 9.33 -11.12 -26.07
C PHE A 221 9.87 -12.53 -26.34
N GLY A 222 10.49 -12.70 -27.50
CA GLY A 222 11.16 -13.93 -27.91
C GLY A 222 12.40 -14.28 -27.10
#